data_AF-A0A7C4AB71-F1
#
_entry.id   AF-A0A7C4AB71-F1
#
_cell.length_a   1.000
_cell.length_b   1.000
_cell.length_c   1.000
_cell.angle_alpha   90.00
_cell.angle_beta   90.00
_cell.angle_gamma   90.00
#
_symmetry.space_group_name_H-M   'P 1'
#
loop_
_entity.id
_entity.type
_entity.pdbx_description
1 polymer ?
#
loop_
_entity_poly.entity_id
_entity_poly.type
_entity_poly.pdbx_seq_one_letter_code
_entity_poly.pdbx_strand_id
1 'polypeptide(L)' 'MSHYIQHRLAVAGARGAPYFTAPAIWRIHSYSQGIPRLINTVCDKCLLAGYVQQRDRVDHRMVGIAIRELEGRIDI' A
#
# COMPACT_ATOMS: atom_id res chain seq x y z
N MET A 1 -1.80 -2.47 12.88
CA MET A 1 -1.57 -2.35 11.41
C MET A 1 -0.95 -1.01 11.01
N SER A 2 -1.58 0.13 11.32
CA SER A 2 -1.03 1.46 11.03
C SER A 2 0.39 1.64 11.57
N HIS A 3 0.64 1.22 12.80
CA HIS A 3 1.97 1.25 13.42
C HIS A 3 3.01 0.35 12.70
N TYR A 4 2.60 -0.82 12.19
CA TYR A 4 3.50 -1.73 11.46
C TYR A 4 3.93 -1.11 10.11
N ILE A 5 2.97 -0.58 9.36
CA ILE A 5 3.23 0.07 8.06
C ILE A 5 4.09 1.33 8.27
N GLN A 6 3.76 2.16 9.25
CA GLN A 6 4.55 3.36 9.57
C GLN A 6 5.96 3.02 10.07
N HIS A 7 6.10 2.01 10.92
CA HIS A 7 7.41 1.55 11.40
C HIS A 7 8.28 1.06 10.23
N ARG A 8 7.72 0.26 9.31
CA ARG A 8 8.48 -0.19 8.13
C ARG A 8 8.88 0.96 7.21
N LEU A 9 7.98 1.93 7.00
CA LEU A 9 8.29 3.14 6.23
C LEU A 9 9.44 3.92 6.89
N ALA A 10 9.39 4.11 8.20
CA ALA A 10 10.47 4.77 8.95
C ALA A 10 11.81 4.02 8.83
N VAL A 11 11.80 2.68 8.91
CA VAL A 11 12.99 1.83 8.70
C VAL A 11 13.53 1.97 7.28
N ALA A 12 12.65 2.11 6.28
CA ALA A 12 13.02 2.37 4.89
C ALA A 12 13.48 3.83 4.61
N GLY A 13 13.57 4.67 5.64
CA GLY A 13 14.04 6.06 5.53
C GLY A 13 12.95 7.07 5.13
N ALA A 14 11.68 6.67 5.09
CA ALA A 14 10.56 7.56 4.76
C ALA A 14 10.35 8.63 5.84
N ARG A 15 10.53 9.90 5.49
CA ARG A 15 10.28 11.06 6.37
C ARG A 15 8.95 11.74 6.03
N GLY A 16 7.85 11.05 6.31
CA GLY A 16 6.49 11.59 6.13
C GLY A 16 5.80 11.26 4.80
N ALA A 17 6.53 10.72 3.82
CA ALA A 17 6.00 10.19 2.57
C ALA A 17 6.62 8.84 2.22
N PRO A 18 5.84 7.91 1.64
CA PRO A 18 4.44 8.05 1.29
C PRO A 18 3.47 7.84 2.48
N TYR A 19 2.35 8.56 2.43
CA TYR A 19 1.32 8.55 3.47
C TYR A 19 0.15 7.64 3.07
N PHE A 20 -0.09 6.60 3.86
CA PHE A 20 -1.27 5.75 3.72
C PHE A 20 -2.44 6.32 4.51
N THR A 21 -3.53 6.61 3.82
CA THR A 21 -4.77 7.06 4.48
C THR A 21 -5.37 5.93 5.34
N ALA A 22 -6.15 6.27 6.38
CA ALA A 22 -6.82 5.26 7.21
C ALA A 22 -7.69 4.27 6.40
N PRO A 23 -8.47 4.70 5.38
CA PRO A 23 -9.18 3.80 4.48
C PRO A 23 -8.25 2.86 3.67
N ALA A 24 -7.07 3.34 3.27
CA ALA A 24 -6.07 2.51 2.59
C ALA A 24 -5.54 1.42 3.53
N ILE A 25 -5.19 1.77 4.77
CA ILE A 25 -4.70 0.84 5.79
C ILE A 25 -5.77 -0.23 6.10
N TRP A 26 -7.04 0.17 6.23
CA TRP A 26 -8.14 -0.76 6.46
C TRP A 26 -8.28 -1.75 5.29
N ARG A 27 -8.20 -1.28 4.05
CA ARG A 27 -8.30 -2.12 2.86
C ARG A 27 -7.12 -3.10 2.73
N ILE A 28 -5.90 -2.65 3.03
CA ILE A 28 -4.71 -3.51 3.09
C ILE A 28 -4.90 -4.61 4.14
N HIS A 29 -5.41 -4.26 5.33
CA HIS A 29 -5.70 -5.23 6.38
C HIS A 29 -6.77 -6.24 5.95
N SER A 30 -7.87 -5.77 5.37
CA SER A 30 -8.96 -6.62 4.90
C SER A 30 -8.52 -7.60 3.83
N TYR A 31 -7.60 -7.22 2.94
CA TYR A 31 -7.08 -8.13 1.91
C TYR A 31 -6.02 -9.08 2.46
N SER A 32 -5.05 -8.56 3.22
CA SER A 32 -3.93 -9.35 3.73
C SER A 32 -4.29 -10.26 4.91
N GLN A 33 -5.43 -10.03 5.57
CA GLN A 33 -5.81 -10.71 6.82
C GLN A 33 -4.72 -10.65 7.90
N GLY A 34 -3.87 -9.61 7.88
CA GLY A 34 -2.76 -9.44 8.81
C GLY A 34 -1.49 -10.22 8.44
N ILE A 35 -1.44 -10.95 7.32
CA ILE A 35 -0.27 -11.70 6.89
C ILE A 35 0.85 -10.74 6.46
N PRO A 36 2.01 -10.70 7.16
CA PRO A 36 3.08 -9.73 6.90
C PRO A 36 3.54 -9.69 5.44
N ARG A 37 3.68 -10.85 4.81
CA ARG A 37 4.11 -10.96 3.41
C ARG A 37 3.12 -10.28 2.45
N LEU A 38 1.82 -10.49 2.62
CA LEU A 38 0.80 -9.86 1.77
C LEU A 38 0.72 -8.36 2.00
N ILE A 39 0.86 -7.91 3.26
CA ILE A 39 0.92 -6.48 3.59
C ILE A 39 2.07 -5.83 2.81
N ASN A 40 3.25 -6.44 2.85
CA ASN A 40 4.43 -5.92 2.17
C ASN A 40 4.22 -5.87 0.66
N THR A 41 3.73 -6.95 0.06
CA THR A 41 3.46 -7.01 -1.38
C THR A 41 2.47 -5.93 -1.85
N VAL A 42 1.37 -5.72 -1.12
CA VAL A 42 0.40 -4.67 -1.46
C VAL A 42 1.00 -3.28 -1.27
N CYS A 43 1.72 -3.06 -0.18
CA CYS A 43 2.41 -1.79 0.07
C CYS A 43 3.41 -1.49 -1.05
N ASP A 44 4.30 -2.42 -1.40
CA ASP A 44 5.34 -2.22 -2.41
C ASP A 44 4.75 -1.86 -3.79
N LYS A 45 3.66 -2.51 -4.18
CA LYS A 45 2.88 -2.13 -5.38
C LYS A 45 2.30 -0.72 -5.28
N CYS A 46 1.74 -0.34 -4.12
CA CYS A 46 1.23 1.01 -3.91
C CYS A 46 2.34 2.07 -3.94
N LEU A 47 3.52 1.75 -3.39
CA LEU A 47 4.70 2.62 -3.42
C LEU A 47 5.16 2.85 -4.86
N LEU A 48 5.27 1.78 -5.66
CA LEU A 48 5.65 1.86 -7.06
C LEU A 48 4.61 2.64 -7.89
N ALA A 49 3.32 2.36 -7.70
CA ALA A 49 2.25 3.07 -8.38
C ALA A 49 2.20 4.55 -8.01
N GLY A 50 2.40 4.88 -6.72
CA GLY A 50 2.51 6.25 -6.24
C GLY A 50 3.70 6.98 -6.85
N TYR A 51 4.86 6.32 -6.93
CA TYR A 51 6.05 6.86 -7.58
C TYR A 51 5.82 7.16 -9.07
N VAL A 52 5.26 6.22 -9.83
CA VAL A 52 4.94 6.40 -11.26
C VAL A 52 3.94 7.54 -11.47
N GLN A 53 2.95 7.68 -10.59
CA GLN A 53 1.92 8.72 -10.67
C GLN A 53 2.34 10.05 -10.04
N GLN A 54 3.58 10.16 -9.52
CA GLN A 54 4.07 11.31 -8.75
C GLN A 54 3.12 11.72 -7.60
N ARG A 55 2.60 10.72 -6.89
CA ARG A 55 1.69 10.87 -5.75
C ARG A 55 2.30 10.29 -4.49
N ASP A 56 2.47 11.14 -3.49
CA ASP A 56 2.95 10.74 -2.15
C ASP A 56 1.83 10.19 -1.26
N ARG A 57 0.56 10.34 -1.65
CA ARG A 57 -0.61 9.91 -0.89
C ARG A 57 -1.21 8.63 -1.46
N VAL A 58 -1.17 7.56 -0.66
CA VAL A 58 -1.81 6.28 -0.98
C VAL A 58 -3.21 6.23 -0.36
N ASP A 59 -4.23 6.25 -1.23
CA ASP A 59 -5.63 6.16 -0.85
C ASP A 59 -6.21 4.74 -1.06
N HIS A 60 -7.45 4.54 -0.63
CA HIS A 60 -8.16 3.27 -0.79
C HIS A 60 -8.30 2.78 -2.25
N ARG A 61 -8.24 3.69 -3.23
CA ARG A 61 -8.46 3.40 -4.65
C ARG A 61 -7.18 2.88 -5.25
N MET A 62 -6.06 3.52 -4.92
CA MET A 62 -4.72 3.05 -5.27
C MET A 62 -4.46 1.65 -4.70
N VAL A 63 -4.83 1.40 -3.44
CA VAL A 63 -4.77 0.04 -2.85
C VAL A 63 -5.66 -0.94 -3.62
N GLY A 64 -6.87 -0.54 -4.00
CA GLY A 64 -7.76 -1.38 -4.79
C GLY A 64 -7.20 -1.77 -6.16
N ILE A 65 -6.50 -0.84 -6.83
CA ILE A 65 -5.81 -1.11 -8.10
C ILE A 65 -4.65 -2.07 -7.87
N ALA A 66 -3.79 -1.79 -6.87
CA ALA A 66 -2.67 -2.65 -6.52
C ALA A 66 -3.11 -4.09 -6.23
N ILE A 67 -4.21 -4.28 -5.51
CA ILE A 67 -4.77 -5.61 -5.24
C ILE A 67 -5.21 -6.30 -6.53
N ARG A 68 -5.95 -5.63 -7.41
CA ARG A 68 -6.39 -6.23 -8.69
C ARG A 68 -5.22 -6.64 -9.57
N GLU A 69 -4.18 -5.82 -9.62
CA GLU A 69 -2.95 -6.15 -10.35
C GLU A 69 -2.24 -7.37 -9.76
N LEU A 70 -2.24 -7.54 -8.44
CA LEU A 70 -1.69 -8.72 -7.77
C LEU A 70 -2.52 -9.99 -8.04
N GLU A 71 -3.83 -9.85 -8.18
CA GLU A 71 -4.74 -10.93 -8.56
C GLU A 71 -4.68 -11.29 -10.06
N GLY A 72 -3.86 -10.60 -10.85
CA GLY A 72 -3.77 -10.82 -12.30
C GLY A 72 -4.99 -10.31 -13.09
N ARG A 73 -5.87 -9.51 -12.47
CA ARG A 73 -6.98 -8.83 -13.13
C ARG A 73 -6.46 -7.52 -13.73
N ILE A 74 -5.86 -7.63 -14.91
CA ILE A 74 -5.48 -6.48 -15.73
C ILE A 74 -6.64 -6.22 -16.69
N ASP A 75 -7.44 -5.19 -16.42
CA ASP A 75 -8.28 -4.60 -17.47
C ASP A 75 -7.34 -3.81 -18.38
N ILE A 76 -7.05 -4.39 -19.55
CA ILE A 76 -6.29 -3.79 -20.66
C ILE A 76 -7.26 -2.99 -21.51
#